data_AF-A0A9X6X317-F1
#
_entry.id   AF-A0A9X6X317-F1
#
_cell.length_a   1.000
_cell.length_b   1.000
_cell.length_c   1.000
_cell.angle_alpha   90.00
_cell.angle_beta   90.00
_cell.angle_gamma   90.00
#
_symmetry.space_group_name_H-M   'P 1'
#
loop_
_entity.id
_entity.type
_entity.pdbx_description
1 polymer ?
#
loop_
_entity_poly.entity_id
_entity_poly.type
_entity_poly.pdbx_seq_one_letter_code
_entity_poly.pdbx_strand_id
1 'polypeptide(L)'
;MLKQKKKIMISVIAILVSGIAIISGYYGMGYNYAKKNENYTEKQVREISLAHTNGEIINVKKEFELEDDNLAQSKFEYEVEIKTPDNLLNILKVSARTGTIEIDNED
;
A
#
# COMPACT_ATOMS: atom_id res chain seq x y z
N MET A 1 -28.95 33.96 -21.83
CA MET A 1 -27.79 33.95 -20.89
C MET A 1 -27.94 32.96 -19.73
N LEU A 2 -28.93 33.05 -18.84
CA LEU A 2 -29.03 32.19 -17.63
C LEU A 2 -29.06 30.67 -17.94
N LYS A 3 -29.81 30.24 -18.96
CA LYS A 3 -29.89 28.82 -19.36
C LYS A 3 -28.55 28.27 -19.88
N GLN A 4 -27.77 29.08 -20.62
CA GLN A 4 -26.43 28.70 -21.08
C GLN A 4 -25.44 28.63 -19.92
N LYS A 5 -25.45 29.62 -19.01
CA LYS A 5 -24.62 29.60 -17.79
C LYS A 5 -24.90 28.38 -16.92
N LYS A 6 -26.18 27.98 -16.76
CA LYS A 6 -26.57 26.77 -16.03
C LYS A 6 -26.07 25.48 -16.70
N LYS A 7 -26.11 25.39 -18.04
CA LYS A 7 -25.55 24.24 -18.78
C LYS A 7 -24.03 24.13 -18.63
N ILE A 8 -23.31 25.24 -18.71
CA ILE A 8 -21.85 25.27 -18.50
C ILE A 8 -21.51 24.79 -17.08
N MET A 9 -22.22 25.28 -16.07
CA MET A 9 -22.00 24.87 -14.68
C MET A 9 -22.21 23.37 -14.47
N ILE A 10 -23.29 22.80 -15.02
CA ILE A 10 -23.53 21.34 -14.95
C ILE A 10 -22.41 20.57 -15.65
N SER A 11 -21.96 21.03 -16.81
CA SER A 11 -20.86 20.39 -17.54
C SER A 11 -19.55 20.39 -16.75
N VAL A 12 -19.21 21.49 -16.08
CA VAL A 12 -18.00 21.58 -15.25
C VAL A 12 -18.09 20.63 -14.05
N ILE A 13 -19.25 20.58 -13.38
CA ILE A 13 -19.47 19.65 -12.27
C ILE A 13 -19.37 18.20 -12.75
N ALA A 14 -19.96 17.87 -13.90
CA ALA A 14 -19.89 16.53 -14.46
C ALA A 14 -18.44 16.11 -14.73
N ILE A 15 -17.63 16.99 -15.33
CA ILE A 15 -16.20 16.72 -15.58
C ILE A 15 -15.45 16.48 -14.27
N LEU A 16 -15.69 17.30 -13.24
CA LEU A 16 -15.05 17.14 -11.93
C LEU A 16 -15.42 15.79 -11.28
N VAL A 17 -16.70 15.44 -11.28
CA VAL A 17 -17.19 14.17 -10.71
C VAL A 17 -16.63 12.98 -11.50
N SER A 18 -16.61 13.05 -12.83
CA SER A 18 -16.02 12.00 -13.66
C SER A 18 -14.53 11.84 -13.40
N GLY A 19 -13.78 12.92 -13.22
CA GLY A 19 -12.36 12.86 -12.87
C GLY A 19 -12.11 12.12 -11.56
N ILE A 20 -12.87 12.45 -10.50
CA ILE A 20 -12.78 11.78 -9.19
C ILE A 20 -13.16 10.29 -9.30
N ALA A 21 -14.18 9.97 -10.09
CA ALA A 21 -14.62 8.58 -10.29
C ALA A 21 -13.54 7.72 -10.97
N ILE A 22 -12.81 8.27 -11.95
CA ILE A 22 -11.73 7.57 -12.63
C ILE A 22 -10.59 7.27 -11.65
N ILE A 23 -10.14 8.27 -10.88
CA ILE A 23 -9.03 8.11 -9.92
C ILE A 23 -9.39 7.10 -8.84
N SER A 24 -10.59 7.22 -8.25
CA SER A 24 -11.04 6.30 -7.20
C SER A 24 -11.28 4.88 -7.72
N GLY A 25 -11.79 4.74 -8.96
CA GLY A 25 -11.90 3.46 -9.64
C GLY A 25 -10.54 2.80 -9.86
N TYR A 26 -9.54 3.57 -10.30
CA TYR A 26 -8.17 3.09 -10.52
C TYR A 26 -7.54 2.57 -9.23
N TYR A 27 -7.56 3.38 -8.17
CA TYR A 27 -7.02 3.01 -6.85
C TYR A 27 -7.74 1.78 -6.27
N GLY A 28 -9.07 1.71 -6.40
CA GLY A 28 -9.86 0.57 -5.94
C GLY A 28 -9.55 -0.73 -6.67
N MET A 29 -9.27 -0.68 -7.98
CA MET A 29 -8.83 -1.85 -8.73
C MET A 29 -7.46 -2.35 -8.28
N GLY A 30 -6.49 -1.45 -8.10
CA GLY A 30 -5.16 -1.80 -7.56
C GLY A 30 -5.24 -2.43 -6.17
N TYR A 31 -6.04 -1.84 -5.28
CA TYR A 31 -6.27 -2.40 -3.93
C TYR A 31 -6.86 -3.81 -3.98
N ASN A 32 -7.81 -4.06 -4.89
CA ASN A 32 -8.40 -5.40 -5.06
C ASN A 32 -7.34 -6.42 -5.54
N TYR A 33 -6.48 -6.03 -6.48
CA TYR A 33 -5.38 -6.90 -6.92
C TYR A 33 -4.39 -7.18 -5.78
N ALA A 34 -3.95 -6.16 -5.04
CA ALA A 34 -3.09 -6.35 -3.88
C ALA A 34 -3.70 -7.30 -2.86
N LYS A 35 -5.01 -7.18 -2.59
CA LYS A 35 -5.74 -8.05 -1.67
C LYS A 35 -5.87 -9.49 -2.17
N LYS A 36 -6.07 -9.69 -3.47
CA LYS A 36 -6.08 -11.04 -4.05
C LYS A 36 -4.72 -11.72 -4.01
N ASN A 37 -3.65 -10.94 -4.02
CA ASN A 37 -2.27 -11.42 -3.99
C ASN A 37 -1.66 -11.46 -2.58
N GLU A 38 -2.44 -11.13 -1.55
CA GLU A 38 -2.01 -11.17 -0.15
C GLU A 38 -2.00 -12.61 0.36
N ASN A 39 -0.81 -13.19 0.47
CA ASN A 39 -0.61 -14.59 0.86
C ASN A 39 -0.14 -14.75 2.32
N TYR A 40 0.36 -13.67 2.93
CA TYR A 40 0.93 -13.69 4.27
C TYR A 40 0.13 -12.78 5.20
N THR A 41 -0.30 -13.36 6.31
CA THR A 41 -0.96 -12.64 7.40
C THR A 41 0.05 -11.87 8.24
N GLU A 42 -0.42 -10.87 8.99
CA GLU A 42 0.43 -10.13 9.94
C GLU A 42 1.14 -11.07 10.93
N LYS A 43 0.49 -12.14 11.38
CA LYS A 43 1.12 -13.12 12.28
C LYS A 43 2.32 -13.81 11.63
N GLN A 44 2.16 -14.28 10.39
CA GLN A 44 3.25 -14.93 9.66
C GLN A 44 4.38 -13.95 9.34
N VAL A 45 4.04 -12.70 9.03
CA VAL A 45 5.02 -11.62 8.86
C VAL A 45 5.82 -11.41 10.14
N ARG A 46 5.17 -11.32 11.31
CA ARG A 46 5.87 -11.23 12.60
C ARG A 46 6.83 -12.40 12.82
N GLU A 47 6.43 -13.62 12.49
CA GLU A 47 7.27 -14.82 12.59
C GLU A 47 8.49 -14.74 11.65
N ILE A 48 8.29 -14.33 10.38
CA ILE A 48 9.37 -14.13 9.40
C ILE A 48 10.36 -13.07 9.89
N SER A 49 9.85 -11.95 10.38
CA SER A 49 10.67 -10.82 10.86
C SER A 49 11.52 -11.21 12.08
N LEU A 50 10.95 -11.93 13.06
CA LEU A 50 11.68 -12.39 14.24
C LEU A 50 12.66 -13.53 13.93
N ALA A 51 12.40 -14.32 12.89
CA ALA A 51 13.34 -15.32 12.41
C ALA A 51 14.57 -14.68 11.73
N HIS A 52 14.42 -13.47 11.17
CA HIS A 52 15.50 -12.72 10.53
C HIS A 52 16.29 -11.85 11.52
N THR A 53 15.59 -11.11 12.39
CA THR A 53 16.19 -10.17 13.34
C THR A 53 15.76 -10.53 14.76
N ASN A 54 16.74 -10.84 15.61
CA ASN A 54 16.49 -11.05 17.03
C ASN A 54 16.13 -9.72 17.72
N GLY A 55 15.01 -9.68 18.44
CA GLY A 55 14.55 -8.50 19.15
C GLY A 55 13.07 -8.58 19.54
N GLU A 56 12.51 -7.44 19.91
CA GLU A 56 11.10 -7.27 20.23
C GLU A 56 10.42 -6.46 19.13
N ILE A 57 9.35 -6.99 18.53
CA ILE A 57 8.52 -6.22 17.60
C ILE A 57 7.73 -5.19 18.38
N ILE A 58 7.98 -3.91 18.11
CA ILE A 58 7.29 -2.79 18.76
C ILE A 58 6.11 -2.27 17.92
N ASN A 59 6.18 -2.41 16.60
CA ASN A 59 5.13 -1.96 15.69
C ASN A 59 5.08 -2.82 14.43
N VAL A 60 3.88 -2.96 13.86
CA VAL A 60 3.66 -3.58 12.55
C VAL A 60 2.63 -2.75 11.81
N LYS A 61 3.01 -2.22 10.66
CA LYS A 61 2.13 -1.41 9.81
C LYS A 61 1.98 -2.09 8.46
N LYS A 62 0.75 -2.15 7.97
CA LYS A 62 0.45 -2.64 6.62
C LYS A 62 0.22 -1.46 5.69
N GLU A 63 0.99 -1.39 4.62
CA GLU A 63 0.91 -0.35 3.61
C GLU A 63 0.44 -0.92 2.27
N PHE A 64 -0.35 -0.12 1.56
CA PHE A 64 -0.76 -0.42 0.20
C PHE A 64 0.09 0.37 -0.77
N GLU A 65 0.68 -0.32 -1.73
CA GLU A 65 1.45 0.27 -2.82
C GLU A 65 0.69 0.07 -4.12
N LEU A 66 0.22 1.18 -4.68
CA LEU A 66 -0.39 1.23 -5.99
C LEU A 66 0.70 1.23 -7.05
N GLU A 67 0.65 0.26 -7.95
CA GLU A 67 1.53 0.22 -9.12
C GLU A 67 0.83 0.89 -10.31
N ASP A 68 1.29 2.09 -10.64
CA ASP A 68 0.62 2.98 -11.60
C ASP A 68 0.74 2.49 -13.05
N ASP A 69 1.76 1.71 -13.39
CA ASP A 69 1.93 1.14 -14.74
C ASP A 69 1.22 -0.23 -14.90
N ASN A 70 1.01 -0.94 -13.79
CA ASN A 70 0.38 -2.26 -13.78
C ASN A 70 -0.34 -2.55 -12.46
N LEU A 71 -1.63 -2.23 -12.41
CA LEU A 71 -2.50 -2.51 -11.25
C LEU A 71 -2.42 -3.96 -10.73
N ALA A 72 -2.17 -4.95 -11.59
CA ALA A 72 -2.09 -6.35 -11.17
C ALA A 72 -0.84 -6.65 -10.32
N GLN A 73 0.15 -5.75 -10.35
CA GLN A 73 1.35 -5.80 -9.51
C GLN A 73 1.24 -4.96 -8.23
N SER A 74 0.16 -4.18 -8.06
CA SER A 74 -0.09 -3.50 -6.79
C SER A 74 -0.02 -4.50 -5.63
N LYS A 75 0.62 -4.10 -4.54
CA LYS A 75 0.98 -5.01 -3.44
C LYS A 75 0.63 -4.42 -2.08
N PHE A 76 0.55 -5.29 -1.09
CA PHE A 76 0.66 -4.88 0.31
C PHE A 76 2.06 -5.19 0.81
N GLU A 77 2.62 -4.28 1.57
CA GLU A 77 3.88 -4.42 2.27
C GLU A 77 3.65 -4.21 3.76
N TYR A 78 4.42 -4.93 4.57
CA TYR A 78 4.43 -4.75 6.02
C TYR A 78 5.74 -4.11 6.45
N GLU A 79 5.65 -2.97 7.10
CA GLU A 79 6.76 -2.36 7.82
C GLU A 79 6.75 -2.88 9.26
N VAL A 80 7.80 -3.59 9.64
CA VAL A 80 7.97 -4.21 10.97
C VAL A 80 9.12 -3.53 11.69
N GLU A 81 8.79 -2.82 12.76
CA GLU A 81 9.75 -2.17 13.62
C GLU A 81 10.16 -3.12 14.76
N ILE A 82 11.46 -3.41 14.83
CA ILE A 82 12.06 -4.33 15.80
C ILE A 82 13.08 -3.57 16.63
N LYS A 83 12.90 -3.61 17.94
CA LYS A 83 13.88 -3.13 18.90
C LYS A 83 14.85 -4.27 19.24
N THR A 84 16.12 -4.10 18.91
CA THR A 84 17.16 -5.10 19.20
C THR A 84 17.54 -5.09 20.71
N PRO A 85 18.19 -6.15 21.21
CA PRO A 85 18.72 -6.18 22.58
C PRO A 85 19.68 -5.01 22.91
N ASP A 86 20.39 -4.51 21.89
CA ASP A 86 21.31 -3.37 22.02
C ASP A 86 20.59 -2.01 21.96
N ASN A 87 19.25 -2.02 22.05
CA ASN A 87 18.40 -0.82 22.02
C ASN A 87 18.51 -0.04 20.70
N LEU A 88 18.76 -0.73 19.58
CA LEU A 88 18.70 -0.18 18.23
C LEU A 88 17.34 -0.48 17.60
N LEU A 89 16.84 0.43 16.75
CA LEU A 89 15.63 0.22 15.95
C LEU A 89 16.04 -0.33 14.59
N ASN A 90 15.48 -1.48 14.23
CA ASN A 90 15.59 -2.06 12.90
C ASN A 90 14.21 -2.09 12.24
N ILE A 91 14.12 -1.66 10.98
CA ILE A 91 12.87 -1.59 10.23
C ILE A 91 12.98 -2.58 9.08
N LEU A 92 12.10 -3.58 9.06
CA LEU A 92 12.02 -4.57 8.00
C LEU A 92 10.79 -4.33 7.15
N LYS A 93 10.97 -4.26 5.83
CA LYS A 93 9.89 -4.26 4.85
C LYS A 93 9.65 -5.68 4.37
N VAL A 94 8.44 -6.19 4.56
CA VAL A 94 8.09 -7.58 4.24
C VAL A 94 6.93 -7.62 3.26
N SER A 95 7.15 -8.24 2.10
CA SER A 95 6.12 -8.40 1.08
C SER A 95 4.98 -9.29 1.59
N ALA A 96 3.75 -8.78 1.61
CA ALA A 96 2.58 -9.59 1.95
C ALA A 96 2.25 -10.66 0.88
N ARG A 97 2.85 -10.53 -0.31
CA ARG A 97 2.67 -11.47 -1.43
C ARG A 97 3.63 -12.65 -1.36
N THR A 98 4.89 -12.40 -1.05
CA THR A 98 5.96 -13.42 -1.12
C THR A 98 6.59 -13.76 0.22
N GLY A 99 6.37 -12.95 1.26
CA GLY A 99 7.06 -13.07 2.54
C GLY A 99 8.54 -12.66 2.49
N THR A 100 9.01 -12.13 1.36
CA THR A 100 10.39 -11.66 1.19
C THR A 100 10.61 -10.39 2.00
N ILE A 101 11.75 -10.32 2.70
CA ILE A 101 12.22 -9.10 3.34
C ILE A 101 12.97 -8.29 2.28
N GLU A 102 12.49 -7.09 1.97
CA GLU A 102 13.18 -6.14 1.10
C GLU A 102 14.35 -5.55 1.88
N ILE A 103 15.56 -5.74 1.37
CA ILE A 103 16.78 -5.15 1.92
C ILE A 103 17.10 -3.98 1.00
N ASP A 104 16.99 -2.76 1.50
CA ASP A 104 17.55 -1.59 0.83
C ASP A 104 19.07 -1.76 0.80
N ASN A 105 19.58 -2.23 -0.34
CA ASN A 105 20.99 -2.08 -0.64
C ASN A 105 21.14 -0.66 -1.21
N GLU A 106 21.62 0.27 -0.39
CA GLU A 106 22.21 1.50 -0.91
C GLU A 106 23.46 1.12 -1.72
N ASP A 107 23.35 1.14 -3.05
CA ASP A 107 24.49 1.12 -3.98
C ASP A 107 25.16 2.51 -4.06
#